data_AF-A0A178FN00-F1
#
_entry.id   AF-A0A178FN00-F1
#
_cell.length_a   1.000
_cell.length_b   1.000
_cell.length_c   1.000
_cell.angle_alpha   90.00
_cell.angle_beta   90.00
_cell.angle_gamma   90.00
#
_symmetry.space_group_name_H-M   'P 1'
#
loop_
_entity.id
_entity.type
_entity.pdbx_description
1 polymer ?
#
loop_
_entity_poly.entity_id
_entity_poly.type
_entity_poly.pdbx_seq_one_letter_code
_entity_poly.pdbx_strand_id
1 'polypeptide(L)'
;MASYEVEHPITDDNSSSTNNSRQTSSRRSARPDLSTFFATLNEISPNQGNERTRPYAVPVPGDVSTAFRSLAEAFDVMRRSGDNAPLPVYDGRDPEIPDAGQGQLIEEMIRALLQDAEAPPREVEGVSEEFCDMLDRVPKTRLKESQTCPICNNPFLEDSHPLVVRLPCHTSHMFDLECVRPWLRLRGTCPLDRTDFGKKERQKEQERLERLVKKSGGVDDDDEEGEWDGMYA
;
A
#
# COMPACT_ATOMS: atom_id res chain seq x y z
N MET A 1 9.51 1.28 60.25
CA MET A 1 10.63 1.72 59.40
C MET A 1 10.02 2.40 58.19
N ALA A 2 10.45 3.64 57.92
CA ALA A 2 9.74 4.60 57.07
C ALA A 2 9.65 4.15 55.60
N SER A 3 8.46 4.29 55.01
CA SER A 3 8.26 4.29 53.55
C SER A 3 8.35 5.74 53.10
N TYR A 4 9.19 6.02 52.10
CA TYR A 4 9.40 7.36 51.55
C TYR A 4 8.49 7.51 50.33
N GLU A 5 7.41 8.28 50.44
CA GLU A 5 6.58 8.69 49.30
C GLU A 5 7.15 10.01 48.73
N VAL A 6 7.45 10.00 47.43
CA VAL A 6 7.85 11.20 46.68
C VAL A 6 6.58 11.78 46.06
N GLU A 7 6.09 12.87 46.63
CA GLU A 7 4.93 13.61 46.13
C GLU A 7 5.38 14.57 45.02
N HIS A 8 4.86 14.40 43.80
CA HIS A 8 4.96 15.41 42.73
C HIS A 8 3.76 16.36 42.82
N PRO A 9 3.96 17.69 42.98
CA PRO A 9 2.84 18.62 43.06
C PRO A 9 2.16 18.78 41.70
N ILE A 10 0.86 18.48 41.64
CA ILE A 10 -0.03 18.99 40.60
C ILE A 10 -0.41 20.43 40.97
N THR A 11 0.01 21.40 40.16
CA THR A 11 -0.52 22.76 40.26
C THR A 11 -1.70 22.88 39.31
N ASP A 12 -2.89 22.89 39.87
CA ASP A 12 -4.10 23.36 39.20
C ASP A 12 -4.03 24.89 39.09
N ASP A 13 -3.85 25.41 37.88
CA ASP A 13 -4.15 26.80 37.59
C ASP A 13 -4.96 26.90 36.28
N ASN A 14 -6.27 27.00 36.48
CA ASN A 14 -7.26 27.30 35.46
C ASN A 14 -7.10 28.76 35.02
N SER A 15 -6.23 28.97 34.04
CA SER A 15 -6.24 30.16 33.20
C SER A 15 -6.66 29.77 31.80
N SER A 16 -7.92 30.04 31.49
CA SER A 16 -8.54 29.93 30.18
C SER A 16 -7.78 30.81 29.17
N SER A 17 -6.73 30.26 28.58
CA SER A 17 -6.07 30.81 27.40
C SER A 17 -6.18 29.75 26.32
N THR A 18 -7.13 29.96 25.43
CA THR A 18 -7.30 29.28 24.15
C THR A 18 -6.05 29.53 23.29
N ASN A 19 -4.95 28.86 23.65
CA ASN A 19 -3.78 28.72 22.80
C ASN A 19 -4.13 27.72 21.72
N ASN A 20 -4.91 28.21 20.77
CA ASN A 20 -4.98 27.73 19.41
C ASN A 20 -3.55 27.83 18.86
N SER A 21 -2.76 26.81 19.13
CA SER A 21 -1.46 26.61 18.54
C SER A 21 -1.72 26.46 17.06
N ARG A 22 -1.69 27.61 16.36
CA ARG A 22 -1.68 27.76 14.92
C ARG A 22 -0.39 27.09 14.45
N GLN A 23 -0.40 25.77 14.48
CA GLN A 23 0.42 24.96 13.62
C GLN A 23 0.08 25.45 12.23
N THR A 24 1.04 26.13 11.63
CA THR A 24 0.99 26.72 10.31
C THR A 24 0.22 25.78 9.40
N SER A 25 -1.02 26.14 9.12
CA SER A 25 -1.89 25.52 8.14
C SER A 25 -1.34 25.86 6.76
N SER A 26 -0.14 25.36 6.45
CA SER A 26 0.08 24.84 5.12
C SER A 26 -1.04 23.84 4.92
N ARG A 27 -1.83 24.05 3.88
CA ARG A 27 -2.94 23.21 3.45
C ARG A 27 -2.43 21.78 3.35
N ARG A 28 -2.42 21.02 4.45
CA ARG A 28 -2.19 19.58 4.41
C ARG A 28 -3.29 19.11 3.48
N SER A 29 -2.89 18.75 2.27
CA SER A 29 -3.76 18.13 1.29
C SER A 29 -4.55 17.07 2.06
N ALA A 30 -5.86 16.98 1.80
CA ALA A 30 -6.74 16.04 2.46
C ALA A 30 -6.41 14.61 2.00
N ARG A 31 -5.18 14.17 2.28
CA ARG A 31 -4.70 12.81 2.15
C ARG A 31 -5.30 12.04 3.32
N PRO A 32 -6.11 11.02 3.05
CA PRO A 32 -6.69 10.19 4.10
C PRO A 32 -5.58 9.44 4.84
N ASP A 33 -5.78 9.22 6.13
CA ASP A 33 -4.90 8.33 6.89
C ASP A 33 -5.17 6.88 6.47
N LEU A 34 -4.11 6.19 6.05
CA LEU A 34 -4.15 4.82 5.58
C LEU A 34 -3.74 3.80 6.67
N SER A 35 -3.60 4.24 7.92
CA SER A 35 -3.20 3.38 9.04
C SER A 35 -4.12 2.16 9.22
N THR A 36 -5.43 2.36 9.22
CA THR A 36 -6.43 1.28 9.30
C THR A 36 -6.32 0.33 8.11
N PHE A 37 -6.13 0.87 6.91
CA PHE A 37 -5.92 0.05 5.71
C PHE A 37 -4.66 -0.82 5.86
N PHE A 38 -3.53 -0.24 6.23
CA PHE A 38 -2.28 -0.99 6.39
C PHE A 38 -2.35 -2.03 7.52
N ALA A 39 -3.07 -1.75 8.61
CA ALA A 39 -3.31 -2.72 9.68
C ALA A 39 -4.07 -3.94 9.13
N THR A 40 -5.20 -3.72 8.43
CA THR A 40 -5.96 -4.81 7.81
C THR A 40 -5.14 -5.56 6.76
N LEU A 41 -4.34 -4.84 5.96
CA LEU A 41 -3.49 -5.44 4.93
C LEU A 41 -2.42 -6.37 5.53
N ASN A 42 -1.85 -6.00 6.68
CA ASN A 42 -0.85 -6.82 7.35
C ASN A 42 -1.45 -8.14 7.88
N GLU A 43 -2.70 -8.11 8.34
CA GLU A 43 -3.39 -9.32 8.82
C GLU A 43 -3.71 -10.30 7.67
N ILE A 44 -4.06 -9.77 6.49
CA ILE A 44 -4.42 -10.61 5.33
C ILE A 44 -3.22 -11.01 4.46
N SER A 45 -2.11 -10.27 4.49
CA SER A 45 -0.95 -10.51 3.63
C SER A 45 -0.17 -11.75 4.07
N PRO A 46 0.13 -12.69 3.15
CA PRO A 46 0.86 -13.91 3.49
C PRO A 46 2.38 -13.71 3.71
N ASN A 47 2.93 -12.52 3.48
CA ASN A 47 4.37 -12.37 3.17
C ASN A 47 5.21 -11.57 4.19
N GLN A 48 4.69 -11.22 5.36
CA GLN A 48 5.44 -10.43 6.36
C GLN A 48 6.13 -11.29 7.42
N GLY A 49 7.00 -12.22 7.02
CA GLY A 49 7.97 -12.89 7.90
C GLY A 49 7.44 -13.75 9.05
N ASN A 50 6.14 -13.68 9.37
CA ASN A 50 5.44 -14.53 10.30
C ASN A 50 4.76 -15.64 9.50
N GLU A 51 5.29 -16.85 9.63
CA GLU A 51 4.59 -18.05 9.17
C GLU A 51 3.19 -18.06 9.77
N ARG A 52 2.16 -18.16 8.93
CA ARG A 52 0.79 -18.34 9.39
C ARG A 52 0.76 -19.51 10.36
N THR A 53 0.04 -19.38 11.48
CA THR A 53 -0.09 -20.43 12.49
C THR A 53 -0.57 -21.77 11.90
N ARG A 54 -1.25 -21.72 10.75
CA ARG A 54 -1.68 -22.90 10.00
C ARG A 54 -1.15 -22.85 8.55
N PRO A 55 -0.48 -23.92 8.07
CA PRO A 55 -0.13 -24.03 6.67
C PRO A 55 -1.42 -24.07 5.83
N TYR A 56 -1.46 -23.33 4.73
CA TYR A 56 -2.61 -23.21 3.81
C TYR A 56 -3.85 -22.46 4.30
N ALA A 57 -3.82 -21.81 5.47
CA ALA A 57 -4.92 -20.94 5.87
C ALA A 57 -4.99 -19.72 4.93
N VAL A 58 -6.18 -19.44 4.36
CA VAL A 58 -6.47 -18.25 3.55
C VAL A 58 -7.16 -17.19 4.39
N PRO A 59 -6.99 -15.88 4.08
CA PRO A 59 -7.65 -14.81 4.82
C PRO A 59 -9.18 -14.90 4.66
N VAL A 60 -9.92 -14.38 5.65
CA VAL A 60 -11.38 -14.34 5.58
C VAL A 60 -11.79 -13.39 4.45
N PRO A 61 -12.70 -13.79 3.55
CA PRO A 61 -13.13 -12.94 2.44
C PRO A 61 -13.67 -11.56 2.87
N GLY A 62 -14.27 -11.48 4.06
CA GLY A 62 -14.73 -10.23 4.66
C GLY A 62 -13.60 -9.24 4.94
N ASP A 63 -12.49 -9.71 5.50
CA ASP A 63 -11.32 -8.87 5.81
C ASP A 63 -10.65 -8.38 4.53
N VAL A 64 -10.55 -9.26 3.53
CA VAL A 64 -10.08 -8.90 2.19
C VAL A 64 -10.98 -7.82 1.59
N SER A 65 -12.30 -8.00 1.60
CA SER A 65 -13.24 -6.99 1.09
C SER A 65 -13.15 -5.65 1.82
N THR A 66 -12.84 -5.67 3.13
CA THR A 66 -12.65 -4.47 3.94
C THR A 66 -11.38 -3.71 3.53
N ALA A 67 -10.29 -4.41 3.23
CA ALA A 67 -9.08 -3.80 2.69
C ALA A 67 -9.33 -3.12 1.32
N PHE A 68 -10.09 -3.77 0.43
CA PHE A 68 -10.47 -3.17 -0.87
C PHE A 68 -11.38 -1.94 -0.70
N ARG A 69 -12.40 -2.01 0.17
CA ARG A 69 -13.31 -0.88 0.42
C ARG A 69 -12.62 0.31 1.07
N SER A 70 -11.77 0.06 2.08
CA SER A 70 -11.04 1.14 2.76
C SER A 70 -10.07 1.87 1.82
N LEU A 71 -9.40 1.15 0.92
CA LEU A 71 -8.58 1.78 -0.11
C LEU A 71 -9.40 2.57 -1.13
N ALA A 72 -10.56 2.04 -1.54
CA ALA A 72 -11.47 2.74 -2.45
C ALA A 72 -11.99 4.05 -1.85
N GLU A 73 -12.36 4.05 -0.57
CA GLU A 73 -12.77 5.25 0.17
C GLU A 73 -11.64 6.27 0.24
N ALA A 74 -10.41 5.82 0.52
CA ALA A 74 -9.25 6.70 0.52
C ALA A 74 -9.00 7.37 -0.84
N PHE A 75 -9.12 6.63 -1.94
CA PHE A 75 -9.03 7.22 -3.28
C PHE A 75 -10.18 8.18 -3.59
N ASP A 76 -11.40 7.92 -3.11
CA ASP A 76 -12.51 8.86 -3.30
C ASP A 76 -12.27 10.19 -2.55
N VAL A 77 -11.71 10.15 -1.34
CA VAL A 77 -11.31 11.35 -0.60
C VAL A 77 -10.22 12.13 -1.34
N MET A 78 -9.21 11.44 -1.89
CA MET A 78 -8.16 12.08 -2.70
C MET A 78 -8.72 12.72 -3.97
N ARG A 79 -9.65 12.04 -4.65
CA ARG A 79 -10.30 12.55 -5.86
C ARG A 79 -11.06 13.84 -5.60
N ARG A 80 -11.85 13.91 -4.52
CA ARG A 80 -12.59 15.12 -4.12
C ARG A 80 -11.68 16.29 -3.76
N SER A 81 -10.48 15.99 -3.27
CA SER A 81 -9.51 16.99 -2.80
C SER A 81 -8.69 17.60 -3.94
N GLY A 82 -8.43 16.84 -5.01
CA GLY A 82 -7.66 17.28 -6.17
C GLY A 82 -8.36 18.37 -7.01
N ASP A 83 -9.70 18.41 -6.98
CA ASP A 83 -10.46 19.30 -7.86
C ASP A 83 -10.66 20.72 -7.31
N ASN A 84 -10.32 21.01 -6.04
CA ASN A 84 -10.64 22.29 -5.38
C ASN A 84 -12.10 22.74 -5.63
N ALA A 85 -12.98 21.78 -5.94
CA ALA A 85 -14.36 22.04 -6.27
C ALA A 85 -15.06 22.42 -4.96
N PRO A 86 -15.76 23.56 -4.90
CA PRO A 86 -16.57 23.89 -3.75
C PRO A 86 -17.44 22.69 -3.37
N LEU A 87 -17.51 22.39 -2.08
CA LEU A 87 -18.49 21.43 -1.54
C LEU A 87 -19.83 21.67 -2.25
N PRO A 88 -20.46 20.66 -2.87
CA PRO A 88 -21.70 20.87 -3.58
C PRO A 88 -22.74 21.36 -2.57
N VAL A 89 -23.03 22.66 -2.62
CA VAL A 89 -24.24 23.21 -2.01
C VAL A 89 -25.36 22.62 -2.84
N TYR A 90 -26.13 21.71 -2.26
CA TYR A 90 -27.25 21.06 -2.93
C TYR A 90 -28.36 22.10 -3.18
N ASP A 91 -28.27 22.81 -4.30
CA ASP A 91 -29.22 23.84 -4.74
C ASP A 91 -30.23 23.31 -5.78
N GLY A 92 -30.21 22.01 -6.07
CA GLY A 92 -31.13 21.36 -7.00
C GLY A 92 -30.75 21.52 -8.48
N ARG A 93 -29.56 22.02 -8.80
CA ARG A 93 -29.00 21.98 -10.16
C ARG A 93 -28.04 20.79 -10.29
N ASP A 94 -28.20 19.99 -11.35
CA ASP A 94 -27.24 18.94 -11.70
C ASP A 94 -25.84 19.57 -11.86
N PRO A 95 -24.81 19.11 -11.12
CA PRO A 95 -23.48 19.66 -11.25
C PRO A 95 -22.91 19.33 -12.64
N GLU A 96 -22.56 20.37 -13.40
CA GLU A 96 -21.80 20.23 -14.65
C GLU A 96 -20.42 19.66 -14.30
N ILE A 97 -20.18 18.39 -14.66
CA ILE A 97 -18.94 17.66 -14.42
C ILE A 97 -17.83 18.32 -15.27
N PRO A 98 -16.80 18.96 -14.68
CA PRO A 98 -15.70 19.51 -15.46
C PRO A 98 -14.91 18.37 -16.12
N ASP A 99 -14.68 18.49 -17.42
CA ASP A 99 -13.87 17.58 -18.23
C ASP A 99 -12.40 17.66 -17.83
N ALA A 100 -11.99 16.88 -16.82
CA ALA A 100 -10.59 16.69 -16.44
C ALA A 100 -10.21 15.21 -16.62
N GLY A 101 -9.68 14.86 -17.80
CA GLY A 101 -9.35 13.49 -18.21
C GLY A 101 -8.38 12.70 -17.31
N GLN A 102 -7.85 13.30 -16.23
CA GLN A 102 -6.98 12.64 -15.23
C GLN A 102 -7.74 12.18 -13.97
N GLY A 103 -8.91 12.75 -13.68
CA GLY A 103 -9.84 12.20 -12.68
C GLY A 103 -10.41 10.82 -13.09
N GLN A 104 -10.31 10.49 -14.38
CA GLN A 104 -10.72 9.21 -14.94
C GLN A 104 -9.89 8.04 -14.40
N LEU A 105 -8.58 8.24 -14.16
CA LEU A 105 -7.71 7.16 -13.69
C LEU A 105 -8.08 6.74 -12.27
N ILE A 106 -8.17 7.70 -11.35
CA ILE A 106 -8.53 7.40 -9.97
C ILE A 106 -9.96 6.84 -9.87
N GLU A 107 -10.88 7.31 -10.72
CA GLU A 107 -12.22 6.75 -10.81
C GLU A 107 -12.22 5.30 -11.30
N GLU A 108 -11.42 4.98 -12.32
CA GLU A 108 -11.24 3.60 -12.79
C GLU A 108 -10.63 2.71 -11.69
N MET A 109 -9.65 3.22 -10.95
CA MET A 109 -9.07 2.53 -9.80
C MET A 109 -10.12 2.24 -8.72
N ILE A 110 -10.96 3.23 -8.37
CA ILE A 110 -12.04 3.07 -7.38
C ILE A 110 -13.04 1.99 -7.84
N ARG A 111 -13.47 2.04 -9.12
CA ARG A 111 -14.38 1.03 -9.67
C ARG A 111 -13.78 -0.37 -9.61
N ALA A 112 -12.50 -0.52 -9.95
CA ALA A 112 -11.80 -1.79 -9.89
C ALA A 112 -11.72 -2.33 -8.44
N LEU A 113 -11.45 -1.48 -7.46
CA LEU A 113 -11.42 -1.88 -6.04
C LEU A 113 -12.80 -2.28 -5.52
N LEU A 114 -13.85 -1.58 -5.93
CA LEU A 114 -15.22 -1.91 -5.52
C LEU A 114 -15.68 -3.24 -6.14
N GLN A 115 -15.29 -3.52 -7.38
CA GLN A 115 -15.55 -4.81 -8.02
C GLN A 115 -14.84 -5.95 -7.30
N ASP A 116 -13.56 -5.77 -6.94
CA ASP A 116 -12.82 -6.75 -6.15
C ASP A 116 -13.37 -6.89 -4.73
N ALA A 117 -13.95 -5.83 -4.15
CA ALA A 117 -14.60 -5.91 -2.84
C ALA A 117 -15.90 -6.74 -2.86
N GLU A 118 -16.61 -6.78 -3.99
CA GLU A 118 -17.80 -7.61 -4.17
C GLU A 118 -17.44 -9.09 -4.40
N ALA A 119 -16.37 -9.33 -5.15
CA ALA A 119 -15.82 -10.66 -5.41
C ALA A 119 -14.35 -10.74 -4.93
N PRO A 120 -14.11 -10.83 -3.59
CA PRO A 120 -12.77 -10.78 -3.04
C PRO A 120 -11.88 -11.91 -3.57
N PRO A 121 -10.65 -11.60 -4.04
CA PRO A 121 -9.70 -12.62 -4.43
C PRO A 121 -9.33 -13.49 -3.23
N ARG A 122 -8.94 -14.73 -3.49
CA ARG A 122 -8.58 -15.69 -2.43
C ARG A 122 -7.34 -15.25 -1.63
N GLU A 123 -6.42 -14.57 -2.29
CA GLU A 123 -5.17 -14.09 -1.71
C GLU A 123 -4.85 -12.70 -2.24
N VAL A 124 -4.11 -11.94 -1.44
CA VAL A 124 -3.64 -10.60 -1.85
C VAL A 124 -2.51 -10.78 -2.85
N GLU A 125 -2.75 -10.36 -4.09
CA GLU A 125 -1.78 -10.48 -5.19
C GLU A 125 -0.70 -9.39 -5.18
N GLY A 126 -0.77 -8.48 -4.22
CA GLY A 126 0.13 -7.36 -4.03
C GLY A 126 1.62 -7.72 -3.90
N VAL A 127 2.45 -6.70 -4.07
CA VAL A 127 3.90 -6.78 -3.85
C VAL A 127 4.25 -6.61 -2.37
N SER A 128 5.44 -7.10 -2.01
CA SER A 128 6.02 -6.91 -0.68
C SER A 128 6.30 -5.43 -0.37
N GLU A 129 6.50 -5.13 0.92
CA GLU A 129 6.84 -3.78 1.35
C GLU A 129 8.25 -3.40 0.91
N GLU A 130 9.15 -4.38 0.97
CA GLU A 130 10.53 -4.34 0.55
C GLU A 130 10.64 -4.00 -0.94
N PHE A 131 9.73 -4.55 -1.76
CA PHE A 131 9.65 -4.19 -3.18
C PHE A 131 9.34 -2.71 -3.36
N CYS A 132 8.39 -2.16 -2.59
CA CYS A 132 8.04 -0.74 -2.65
C CYS A 132 9.22 0.15 -2.24
N ASP A 133 9.99 -0.27 -1.24
CA ASP A 133 11.14 0.48 -0.73
C ASP A 133 12.35 0.46 -1.68
N MET A 134 12.50 -0.62 -2.46
CA MET A 134 13.53 -0.80 -3.48
C MET A 134 13.23 -0.09 -4.81
N LEU A 135 12.05 0.54 -4.95
CA LEU A 135 11.71 1.29 -6.17
C LEU A 135 12.68 2.45 -6.41
N ASP A 136 12.91 2.75 -7.69
CA ASP A 136 13.84 3.79 -8.11
C ASP A 136 13.31 5.18 -7.71
N ARG A 137 14.06 5.88 -6.87
CA ARG A 137 13.72 7.21 -6.35
C ARG A 137 14.23 8.28 -7.30
N VAL A 138 13.34 9.17 -7.73
CA VAL A 138 13.73 10.25 -8.64
C VAL A 138 14.05 11.50 -7.82
N PRO A 139 15.30 12.02 -7.87
CA PRO A 139 15.66 13.22 -7.14
C PRO A 139 14.99 14.46 -7.75
N LYS A 140 14.69 15.45 -6.89
CA LYS A 140 14.03 16.71 -7.29
C LYS A 140 14.70 17.44 -8.45
N THR A 141 16.02 17.32 -8.57
CA THR A 141 16.80 17.97 -9.64
C THR A 141 16.48 17.44 -11.04
N ARG A 142 15.91 16.22 -11.14
CA ARG A 142 15.46 15.63 -12.40
C ARG A 142 13.98 15.87 -12.68
N LEU A 143 13.24 16.40 -11.71
CA LEU A 143 11.82 16.69 -11.84
C LEU A 143 11.60 18.07 -12.47
N LYS A 144 10.55 18.16 -13.29
CA LYS A 144 10.06 19.42 -13.85
C LYS A 144 8.82 19.86 -13.08
N GLU A 145 8.60 21.17 -12.99
CA GLU A 145 7.42 21.77 -12.33
C GLU A 145 6.10 21.38 -12.98
N SER A 146 6.12 20.98 -14.26
CA SER A 146 4.94 20.54 -15.00
C SER A 146 4.52 19.10 -14.70
N GLN A 147 5.28 18.34 -13.91
CA GLN A 147 5.00 16.94 -13.62
C GLN A 147 4.16 16.83 -12.35
N THR A 148 3.02 16.14 -12.46
CA THR A 148 2.05 15.92 -11.40
C THR A 148 1.88 14.42 -11.15
N CYS A 149 1.48 14.05 -9.93
CA CYS A 149 1.14 12.68 -9.62
C CYS A 149 -0.17 12.28 -10.33
N PRO A 150 -0.22 11.22 -11.16
CA PRO A 150 -1.45 10.81 -11.84
C PRO A 150 -2.59 10.33 -10.92
N ILE A 151 -2.31 10.06 -9.65
CA ILE A 151 -3.30 9.54 -8.69
C ILE A 151 -3.93 10.70 -7.90
N CYS A 152 -3.12 11.57 -7.30
CA CYS A 152 -3.62 12.67 -6.46
C CYS A 152 -3.63 14.04 -7.15
N ASN A 153 -3.17 14.11 -8.40
CA ASN A 153 -3.07 15.31 -9.24
C ASN A 153 -2.23 16.46 -8.66
N ASN A 154 -1.52 16.24 -7.55
CA ASN A 154 -0.66 17.26 -6.97
C ASN A 154 0.68 17.35 -7.72
N PRO A 155 1.21 18.57 -7.93
CA PRO A 155 2.53 18.76 -8.51
C PRO A 155 3.62 18.27 -7.56
N PHE A 156 4.59 17.53 -8.10
CA PHE A 156 5.64 16.92 -7.27
C PHE A 156 6.54 17.95 -6.57
N LEU A 157 6.68 19.16 -7.11
CA LEU A 157 7.57 20.19 -6.54
C LEU A 157 6.86 21.10 -5.51
N GLU A 158 5.57 20.90 -5.25
CA GLU A 158 4.86 21.66 -4.20
C GLU A 158 5.24 21.19 -2.79
N ASP A 159 5.65 19.93 -2.63
CA ASP A 159 6.09 19.40 -1.35
C ASP A 159 7.56 19.80 -1.03
N SER A 160 7.83 20.06 0.24
CA SER A 160 9.17 20.27 0.76
C SER A 160 10.02 18.99 0.71
N HIS A 161 9.41 17.80 0.70
CA HIS A 161 10.13 16.52 0.58
C HIS A 161 9.39 15.50 -0.33
N PRO A 162 9.24 15.76 -1.64
CA PRO A 162 8.60 14.83 -2.56
C PRO A 162 9.31 13.48 -2.61
N LEU A 163 8.53 12.45 -2.31
CA LEU A 163 8.94 11.05 -2.42
C LEU A 163 8.40 10.49 -3.73
N VAL A 164 9.05 10.84 -4.84
CA VAL A 164 8.65 10.36 -6.17
C VAL A 164 9.41 9.10 -6.52
N VAL A 165 8.65 8.08 -6.91
CA VAL A 165 9.16 6.79 -7.37
C VAL A 165 8.79 6.55 -8.82
N ARG A 166 9.68 5.85 -9.51
CA ARG A 166 9.48 5.39 -10.88
C ARG A 166 9.26 3.88 -10.88
N LEU A 167 8.16 3.45 -11.48
CA LEU A 167 7.88 2.02 -11.63
C LEU A 167 8.77 1.39 -12.72
N PRO A 168 9.15 0.11 -12.58
CA PRO A 168 10.04 -0.55 -13.52
C PRO A 168 9.36 -0.96 -14.84
N CYS A 169 8.07 -0.68 -15.03
CA CYS A 169 7.36 -0.98 -16.27
C CYS A 169 7.67 0.01 -17.41
N HIS A 170 7.66 1.32 -17.13
CA HIS A 170 7.95 2.34 -18.12
C HIS A 170 8.58 3.59 -17.49
N THR A 171 9.42 4.31 -18.26
CA THR A 171 10.16 5.48 -17.75
C THR A 171 9.26 6.67 -17.42
N SER A 172 8.05 6.75 -17.98
CA SER A 172 7.06 7.79 -17.71
C SER A 172 6.14 7.48 -16.52
N HIS A 173 6.20 6.28 -15.94
CA HIS A 173 5.32 5.87 -14.84
C HIS A 173 5.92 6.32 -13.51
N MET A 174 5.67 7.59 -13.18
CA MET A 174 6.15 8.27 -11.99
C MET A 174 4.98 8.63 -11.08
N PHE A 175 5.12 8.35 -9.79
CA PHE A 175 4.08 8.59 -8.79
C PHE A 175 4.69 8.99 -7.46
N ASP A 176 3.88 9.63 -6.62
CA ASP A 176 4.21 9.74 -5.20
C ASP A 176 4.18 8.35 -4.57
N LEU A 177 5.20 8.03 -3.78
CA LEU A 177 5.31 6.76 -3.07
C LEU A 177 4.08 6.51 -2.19
N GLU A 178 3.58 7.56 -1.53
CA GLU A 178 2.39 7.48 -0.67
C GLU A 178 1.11 7.14 -1.45
N CYS A 179 0.98 7.59 -2.70
CA CYS A 179 -0.19 7.34 -3.52
C CYS A 179 -0.16 5.96 -4.19
N VAL A 180 1.02 5.52 -4.63
CA VAL A 180 1.16 4.26 -5.38
C VAL A 180 1.37 3.04 -4.48
N ARG A 181 1.99 3.21 -3.31
CA ARG A 181 2.28 2.11 -2.36
C ARG A 181 1.00 1.36 -1.93
N PRO A 182 -0.10 2.00 -1.54
CA PRO A 182 -1.32 1.29 -1.13
C PRO A 182 -1.89 0.43 -2.26
N TRP A 183 -1.88 0.95 -3.50
CA TRP A 183 -2.32 0.22 -4.68
C TRP A 183 -1.43 -0.99 -4.98
N LEU A 184 -0.11 -0.80 -4.97
CA LEU A 184 0.86 -1.87 -5.22
C LEU A 184 0.78 -2.96 -4.14
N ARG A 185 0.64 -2.59 -2.87
CA ARG A 185 0.54 -3.57 -1.78
C ARG A 185 -0.73 -4.41 -1.82
N LEU A 186 -1.81 -3.90 -2.42
CA LEU A 186 -3.08 -4.64 -2.51
C LEU A 186 -3.19 -5.44 -3.81
N ARG A 187 -2.94 -4.79 -4.96
CA ARG A 187 -3.11 -5.38 -6.31
C ARG A 187 -1.80 -5.83 -6.94
N GLY A 188 -0.70 -5.13 -6.66
CA GLY A 188 0.61 -5.46 -7.23
C GLY A 188 0.77 -5.09 -8.69
N THR A 189 -0.11 -4.24 -9.22
CA THR A 189 -0.15 -3.86 -10.64
C THR A 189 0.13 -2.38 -10.84
N CYS A 190 0.64 -1.99 -12.00
CA CYS A 190 0.74 -0.57 -12.35
C CYS A 190 -0.65 0.04 -12.61
N PRO A 191 -0.99 1.21 -12.04
CA PRO A 191 -2.26 1.90 -12.35
C PRO A 191 -2.44 2.27 -13.83
N LEU A 192 -1.34 2.52 -14.56
CA LEU A 192 -1.40 3.03 -15.94
C LEU A 192 -1.37 1.92 -17.01
N ASP A 193 -0.48 0.94 -16.88
CA ASP A 193 -0.30 -0.13 -17.90
C ASP A 193 -0.73 -1.52 -17.44
N ARG A 194 -1.20 -1.65 -16.19
CA ARG A 194 -1.62 -2.92 -15.58
C ARG A 194 -0.55 -4.00 -15.56
N THR A 195 0.74 -3.64 -15.63
CA THR A 195 1.85 -4.59 -15.47
C THR A 195 1.84 -5.18 -14.06
N ASP A 196 1.76 -6.51 -13.96
CA ASP A 196 1.79 -7.23 -12.69
C ASP A 196 3.22 -7.38 -12.15
N PHE A 197 3.55 -6.63 -11.11
CA PHE A 197 4.81 -6.79 -10.36
C PHE A 197 4.71 -7.91 -9.32
N GLY A 198 3.54 -8.08 -8.69
CA GLY A 198 3.33 -9.15 -7.70
C GLY A 198 3.55 -10.55 -8.28
N LYS A 199 3.10 -10.77 -9.52
CA LYS A 199 3.34 -12.03 -10.24
C LYS A 199 4.83 -12.27 -10.50
N LYS A 200 5.58 -11.23 -10.92
CA LYS A 200 7.02 -11.32 -11.16
C LYS A 200 7.80 -11.60 -9.88
N GLU A 201 7.39 -10.99 -8.77
CA GLU A 201 7.99 -11.21 -7.46
C GLU A 201 7.80 -12.66 -6.99
N ARG A 202 6.56 -13.18 -7.03
CA ARG A 202 6.26 -14.57 -6.68
C ARG A 202 7.01 -15.59 -7.54
N GLN A 203 7.10 -15.34 -8.85
CA GLN A 203 7.88 -16.20 -9.75
C GLN A 203 9.36 -16.23 -9.38
N LYS A 204 9.95 -15.05 -9.13
CA LYS A 204 11.36 -14.95 -8.72
C LYS A 204 11.64 -15.63 -7.38
N GLU A 205 10.71 -15.52 -6.44
CA GLU A 205 10.79 -16.21 -5.15
C GLU A 205 10.69 -17.72 -5.29
N GLN A 206 9.73 -18.21 -6.10
CA GLN A 206 9.57 -19.63 -6.40
C GLN A 206 10.83 -20.20 -7.05
N GLU A 207 11.38 -19.53 -8.07
CA GLU A 207 12.64 -19.93 -8.71
C GLU A 207 13.81 -19.97 -7.72
N ARG A 208 13.87 -19.02 -6.77
CA ARG A 208 14.90 -18.99 -5.73
C ARG A 208 14.77 -20.20 -4.80
N LEU A 209 13.55 -20.55 -4.40
CA LEU A 209 13.28 -21.70 -3.54
C LEU A 209 13.62 -23.01 -4.27
N GLU A 210 13.21 -23.16 -5.53
CA GLU A 210 13.52 -24.34 -6.35
C GLU A 210 15.05 -24.53 -6.51
N ARG A 211 15.81 -23.45 -6.69
CA ARG A 211 17.28 -23.51 -6.73
C ARG A 211 17.89 -23.94 -5.40
N LEU A 212 17.32 -23.51 -4.27
CA LEU A 212 17.78 -23.91 -2.94
C LEU A 212 17.48 -25.40 -2.69
N VAL A 213 16.27 -25.86 -3.01
CA VAL A 213 15.87 -27.27 -2.88
C VAL A 213 16.76 -28.18 -3.74
N LYS A 214 17.01 -27.80 -5.00
CA LYS A 214 17.91 -28.54 -5.88
C LYS A 214 19.35 -28.58 -5.37
N LYS A 215 19.81 -27.52 -4.70
CA LYS A 215 21.15 -27.44 -4.11
C LYS A 215 21.26 -28.25 -2.82
N SER A 216 20.20 -28.35 -2.02
CA SER A 216 20.18 -29.14 -0.78
C SER A 216 19.92 -30.63 -1.02
N GLY A 217 19.29 -31.01 -2.14
CA GLY A 217 19.06 -32.41 -2.54
C GLY A 217 20.22 -33.09 -3.27
N GLY A 218 21.41 -32.48 -3.27
CA GLY A 218 22.62 -33.06 -3.85
C GLY A 218 23.50 -33.73 -2.79
N VAL A 219 23.06 -34.89 -2.28
CA VAL A 219 23.88 -35.88 -1.57
C VAL A 219 23.42 -37.25 -2.07
N ASP A 220 24.36 -37.94 -2.74
CA ASP A 220 24.41 -39.36 -3.13
C ASP A 220 23.42 -39.90 -4.19
N ASP A 221 23.85 -39.87 -5.47
CA ASP A 221 23.37 -40.79 -6.52
C ASP A 221 24.55 -41.28 -7.38
N ASP A 222 25.65 -41.61 -6.69
CA ASP A 222 26.81 -42.33 -7.21
C ASP A 222 27.45 -43.07 -6.01
N ASP A 223 26.76 -44.10 -5.49
CA ASP A 223 27.39 -45.32 -4.98
C ASP A 223 26.31 -46.36 -4.58
N GLU A 224 26.36 -47.49 -5.30
CA GLU A 224 25.87 -48.84 -4.95
C GLU A 224 24.36 -49.13 -4.91
N GLU A 225 23.90 -49.72 -6.03
CA GLU A 225 22.89 -50.80 -6.02
C GLU A 225 23.22 -51.83 -4.93
N GLY A 226 22.52 -51.80 -3.79
CA GLY A 226 22.76 -52.73 -2.68
C GLY A 226 21.50 -53.01 -1.86
N GLU A 227 20.85 -54.13 -2.19
CA GLU A 227 20.15 -55.03 -1.26
C GLU A 227 19.23 -54.40 -0.19
N TRP A 228 17.97 -54.17 -0.55
CA TRP A 228 16.86 -54.24 0.42
C TRP A 228 15.74 -55.12 -0.15
N ASP A 229 16.06 -56.39 -0.39
CA ASP A 229 15.06 -57.46 -0.45
C ASP A 229 15.20 -58.33 0.80
N GLY A 230 14.13 -58.45 1.58
CA GLY A 230 14.03 -59.42 2.67
C GLY A 230 14.07 -58.86 4.09
N MET A 231 12.96 -58.30 4.57
CA MET A 231 12.42 -58.62 5.90
C MET A 231 11.02 -58.03 6.04
N TYR A 232 10.01 -58.84 5.76
CA TYR A 232 8.84 -59.08 6.61
C TYR A 232 7.99 -60.16 5.92
N ALA A 233 8.41 -61.41 6.15
CA ALA A 233 7.53 -62.57 6.21
C ALA A 233 7.11 -62.78 7.68
#